data_AF-A0A965Y9X3-F1
#
_entry.id   AF-A0A965Y9X3-F1
#
_cell.length_a   1.000
_cell.length_b   1.000
_cell.length_c   1.000
_cell.angle_alpha   90.00
_cell.angle_beta   90.00
_cell.angle_gamma   90.00
#
_symmetry.space_group_name_H-M   'P 1'
#
loop_
_entity.id
_entity.type
_entity.pdbx_description
1 polymer ?
#
loop_
_entity_poly.entity_id
_entity_poly.type
_entity_poly.pdbx_seq_one_letter_code
_entity_poly.pdbx_strand_id
1 'polypeptide(L)'
;MVYQNKFFKDLEKKITKHGGLYNAHAHIDRFATSDIIPYEGLTMIEKQNLTSRLHKDAYSKESLTQRMELFLNESIECGIKKLDSFIDIASDISLDDGLGALNIALELKEKYKDKITFNVGAYPIFGFQKGDEKNLELFIEAAKKADFIGTLPERDDCEFYGITRNHIGFREHFRTILE
;
A
#
# COMPACT_ATOMS: atom_id res chain seq x y z
N MET A 1 -18.53 5.28 -20.64
CA MET A 1 -18.37 5.93 -21.95
C MET A 1 -17.53 5.01 -22.83
N VAL A 2 -18.16 4.18 -23.68
CA VAL A 2 -17.45 3.17 -24.47
C VAL A 2 -17.02 3.80 -25.78
N TYR A 3 -15.72 4.05 -25.93
CA TYR A 3 -15.16 4.47 -27.21
C TYR A 3 -15.26 3.30 -28.19
N GLN A 4 -16.27 3.31 -29.06
CA GLN A 4 -16.60 2.19 -29.95
C GLN A 4 -15.79 2.14 -31.26
N ASN A 5 -14.64 2.79 -31.35
CA ASN A 5 -13.84 2.72 -32.57
C ASN A 5 -13.06 1.37 -32.65
N LYS A 6 -12.60 1.02 -33.85
CA LYS A 6 -11.88 -0.23 -34.11
C LYS A 6 -10.66 -0.41 -33.20
N PHE A 7 -9.95 0.67 -32.89
CA PHE A 7 -8.77 0.64 -32.03
C PHE A 7 -9.09 0.12 -30.63
N PHE A 8 -10.10 0.66 -29.95
CA PHE A 8 -10.45 0.24 -28.59
C PHE A 8 -10.95 -1.21 -28.54
N LYS A 9 -11.72 -1.65 -29.54
CA LYS A 9 -12.14 -3.07 -29.66
C LYS A 9 -10.94 -4.01 -29.84
N ASP A 10 -9.96 -3.61 -30.65
CA ASP A 10 -8.75 -4.41 -30.86
C ASP A 10 -7.85 -4.41 -29.62
N LEU A 11 -7.77 -3.29 -28.90
CA LEU A 11 -7.06 -3.17 -27.63
C LEU A 11 -7.67 -4.07 -26.54
N GLU A 12 -9.00 -4.02 -26.36
CA GLU A 12 -9.72 -4.85 -25.39
C GLU A 12 -9.51 -6.35 -25.65
N LYS A 13 -9.55 -6.77 -26.92
CA LYS A 13 -9.23 -8.15 -27.32
C LYS A 13 -7.81 -8.55 -26.96
N LYS A 14 -6.82 -7.66 -27.18
CA LYS A 14 -5.43 -7.92 -26.79
C LYS A 14 -5.27 -8.01 -25.28
N ILE A 15 -5.85 -7.08 -24.53
CA ILE A 15 -5.84 -7.07 -23.06
C ILE A 15 -6.42 -8.39 -22.53
N THR A 16 -7.60 -8.77 -23.02
CA THR A 16 -8.28 -10.01 -22.60
C THR A 16 -7.45 -11.24 -22.94
N LYS A 17 -6.87 -11.29 -24.15
CA LYS A 17 -5.97 -12.37 -24.57
C LYS A 17 -4.74 -12.50 -23.66
N HIS A 18 -4.27 -11.40 -23.08
CA HIS A 18 -3.11 -11.37 -22.17
C HIS A 18 -3.47 -11.47 -20.68
N GLY A 19 -4.72 -11.79 -20.33
CA GLY A 19 -5.14 -12.03 -18.95
C GLY A 19 -5.84 -10.86 -18.26
N GLY A 20 -6.16 -9.79 -18.99
CA GLY A 20 -6.88 -8.63 -18.48
C GLY A 20 -5.97 -7.48 -18.02
N LEU A 21 -6.59 -6.44 -17.45
CA LEU A 21 -5.85 -5.30 -16.91
C LEU A 21 -5.18 -5.70 -15.59
N TYR A 22 -3.94 -5.24 -15.41
CA TYR A 22 -3.16 -5.45 -14.21
C TYR A 22 -2.78 -4.10 -13.61
N ASN A 23 -3.30 -3.82 -12.42
CA ASN A 23 -2.80 -2.73 -11.60
C ASN A 23 -1.65 -3.26 -10.74
N ALA A 24 -0.41 -3.01 -11.18
CA ALA A 24 0.79 -3.55 -10.55
C ALA A 24 1.28 -2.76 -9.33
N HIS A 25 0.63 -1.65 -8.99
CA HIS A 25 1.04 -0.81 -7.86
C HIS A 25 -0.13 0.04 -7.36
N ALA A 26 -0.60 -0.25 -6.15
CA ALA A 26 -1.59 0.55 -5.44
C ALA A 26 -1.26 0.69 -3.95
N HIS A 27 -1.93 1.64 -3.30
CA HIS A 27 -2.00 1.79 -1.84
C HIS A 27 -3.48 1.88 -1.44
N ILE A 28 -4.14 0.71 -1.45
CA ILE A 28 -5.60 0.62 -1.24
C ILE A 28 -6.04 1.01 0.17
N ASP A 29 -5.17 0.82 1.16
CA ASP A 29 -5.34 1.28 2.54
C ASP A 29 -5.44 2.80 2.67
N ARG A 30 -4.88 3.53 1.71
CA ARG A 30 -4.93 5.00 1.63
C ARG A 30 -5.99 5.54 0.66
N PHE A 31 -6.72 4.68 -0.03
CA PHE A 31 -7.71 5.09 -1.03
C PHE A 31 -8.84 5.94 -0.42
N ALA A 32 -9.34 6.93 -1.16
CA ALA A 32 -10.44 7.82 -0.75
C ALA A 32 -10.18 8.57 0.58
N THR A 33 -9.00 9.18 0.72
CA THR A 33 -8.59 9.91 1.94
C THR A 33 -8.28 11.39 1.71
N SER A 34 -8.52 11.91 0.50
CA SER A 34 -8.29 13.33 0.14
C SER A 34 -9.13 14.30 0.97
N ASP A 35 -10.32 13.89 1.40
CA ASP A 35 -11.21 14.73 2.22
C ASP A 35 -10.77 14.76 3.70
N ILE A 36 -9.90 13.81 4.09
CA ILE A 36 -9.32 13.70 5.44
C ILE A 36 -8.03 14.52 5.51
N ILE A 37 -7.20 14.39 4.47
CA ILE A 37 -5.92 15.09 4.36
C ILE A 37 -5.88 15.90 3.05
N PRO A 38 -5.86 17.25 3.13
CA PRO A 38 -5.76 18.09 1.95
C PRO A 38 -4.33 18.04 1.41
N TYR A 39 -4.10 17.18 0.41
CA TYR A 39 -2.78 16.98 -0.19
C TYR A 39 -2.39 18.02 -1.25
N GLU A 40 -3.24 19.01 -1.52
CA GLU A 40 -3.03 20.02 -2.56
C GLU A 40 -1.83 20.91 -2.24
N GLY A 41 -0.96 21.11 -3.23
CA GLY A 41 0.27 21.91 -3.09
C GLY A 41 1.42 21.26 -2.34
N LEU A 42 1.25 20.04 -1.79
CA LEU A 42 2.29 19.36 -1.01
C LEU A 42 3.25 18.54 -1.88
N THR A 43 4.52 18.53 -1.49
CA THR A 43 5.58 17.65 -2.00
C THR A 43 5.38 16.21 -1.52
N MET A 44 6.08 15.25 -2.15
CA MET A 44 6.01 13.84 -1.74
C MET A 44 6.44 13.62 -0.28
N ILE A 45 7.49 14.31 0.17
CA ILE A 45 8.00 14.20 1.54
C ILE A 45 6.96 14.72 2.54
N GLU A 46 6.33 15.87 2.23
CA GLU A 46 5.27 16.42 3.07
C GLU A 46 4.05 15.48 3.14
N LYS A 47 3.65 14.87 2.02
CA LYS A 47 2.56 13.89 1.99
C LYS A 47 2.85 12.67 2.87
N GLN A 48 4.06 12.12 2.79
CA GLN A 48 4.45 10.98 3.63
C GLN A 48 4.50 11.34 5.11
N ASN A 49 4.88 12.57 5.46
CA ASN A 49 4.88 13.02 6.85
C ASN A 49 3.46 13.19 7.42
N LEU A 50 2.44 13.30 6.57
CA LEU A 50 1.04 13.31 6.97
C LEU A 50 0.44 11.91 7.13
N THR A 51 1.17 10.84 6.78
CA THR A 51 0.67 9.47 6.90
C THR A 51 0.34 9.08 8.34
N SER A 52 1.05 9.61 9.34
CA SER A 52 0.72 9.34 10.76
C SER A 52 -0.65 9.91 11.16
N ARG A 53 -1.00 11.09 10.62
CA ARG A 53 -2.35 11.64 10.77
C ARG A 53 -3.38 10.76 10.07
N LEU A 54 -3.04 10.22 8.91
CA LEU A 54 -3.93 9.30 8.19
C LEU A 54 -4.21 8.04 9.01
N HIS A 55 -3.18 7.44 9.61
CA HIS A 55 -3.33 6.28 10.49
C HIS A 55 -4.24 6.58 11.68
N LYS A 56 -4.14 7.78 12.25
CA LYS A 56 -5.01 8.19 13.35
C LYS A 56 -6.47 8.40 12.93
N ASP A 57 -6.67 9.10 11.81
CA ASP A 57 -7.99 9.64 11.44
C ASP A 57 -8.80 8.68 10.54
N ALA A 58 -8.14 7.74 9.83
CA ALA A 58 -8.77 6.93 8.77
C ALA A 58 -8.57 5.41 8.91
N TYR A 59 -7.77 4.92 9.89
CA TYR A 59 -7.43 3.49 10.01
C TYR A 59 -8.27 2.77 11.08
N SER A 60 -9.55 3.11 11.20
CA SER A 60 -10.50 2.26 11.91
C SER A 60 -10.85 1.02 11.06
N LYS A 61 -11.20 -0.10 11.71
CA LYS A 61 -11.59 -1.33 10.99
C LYS A 61 -12.71 -1.09 9.98
N GLU A 62 -13.74 -0.35 10.38
CA GLU A 62 -14.88 -0.03 9.53
C GLU A 62 -14.45 0.84 8.33
N SER A 63 -13.71 1.92 8.57
CA SER A 63 -13.27 2.83 7.50
C SER A 63 -12.37 2.12 6.48
N LEU A 64 -11.36 1.38 6.95
CA LEU A 64 -10.46 0.62 6.07
C LEU A 64 -11.22 -0.39 5.24
N THR A 65 -12.10 -1.18 5.87
CA THR A 65 -12.89 -2.20 5.15
C THR A 65 -13.75 -1.55 4.07
N GLN A 66 -14.51 -0.50 4.40
CA GLN A 66 -15.39 0.18 3.44
C GLN A 66 -14.60 0.78 2.26
N ARG A 67 -13.49 1.47 2.52
CA ARG A 67 -12.68 2.12 1.47
C ARG A 67 -11.96 1.09 0.60
N MET A 68 -11.40 0.05 1.19
CA MET A 68 -10.74 -1.00 0.42
C MET A 68 -11.73 -1.80 -0.43
N GLU A 69 -12.92 -2.12 0.09
CA GLU A 69 -13.97 -2.76 -0.69
C GLU A 69 -14.43 -1.89 -1.86
N LEU A 70 -14.61 -0.58 -1.62
CA LEU A 70 -14.96 0.36 -2.68
C LEU A 70 -13.93 0.32 -3.81
N PHE A 71 -12.63 0.42 -3.48
CA PHE A 71 -11.57 0.34 -4.50
C PHE A 71 -11.56 -0.99 -5.25
N LEU A 72 -11.74 -2.13 -4.56
CA LEU A 72 -11.79 -3.44 -5.21
C LEU A 72 -12.97 -3.53 -6.17
N ASN A 73 -14.16 -3.07 -5.76
CA ASN A 73 -15.35 -3.06 -6.61
C ASN A 73 -15.13 -2.17 -7.84
N GLU A 74 -14.66 -0.93 -7.67
CA GLU A 74 -14.37 -0.02 -8.79
C GLU A 74 -13.30 -0.59 -9.74
N SER A 75 -12.28 -1.24 -9.18
CA SER A 75 -11.23 -1.91 -9.97
C SER A 75 -11.81 -3.02 -10.85
N ILE A 76 -12.68 -3.86 -10.27
CA ILE A 76 -13.36 -4.95 -11.00
C ILE A 76 -14.27 -4.40 -12.09
N GLU A 77 -15.03 -3.33 -11.80
CA GLU A 77 -15.91 -2.66 -12.77
C GLU A 77 -15.12 -2.05 -13.94
N CYS A 78 -13.91 -1.57 -13.66
CA CYS A 78 -12.96 -1.08 -14.66
C CYS A 78 -12.25 -2.21 -15.43
N GLY A 79 -12.54 -3.49 -15.13
CA GLY A 79 -11.98 -4.65 -15.83
C GLY A 79 -10.60 -5.08 -15.35
N ILE A 80 -10.14 -4.61 -14.19
CA ILE A 80 -8.91 -5.08 -13.55
C ILE A 80 -9.08 -6.54 -13.12
N LYS A 81 -8.15 -7.38 -13.54
CA LYS A 81 -8.10 -8.81 -13.23
C LYS A 81 -7.02 -9.17 -12.22
N LYS A 82 -5.96 -8.35 -12.15
CA LYS A 82 -4.89 -8.49 -11.17
C LYS A 82 -4.62 -7.14 -10.50
N LEU A 83 -4.44 -7.17 -9.18
CA LEU A 83 -4.09 -6.02 -8.36
C LEU A 83 -2.98 -6.41 -7.39
N ASP A 84 -1.92 -5.62 -7.37
CA ASP A 84 -0.89 -5.67 -6.34
C ASP A 84 -0.95 -4.37 -5.55
N SER A 85 -1.20 -4.46 -4.23
CA SER A 85 -1.25 -3.28 -3.35
C SER A 85 -0.25 -3.41 -2.21
N PHE A 86 0.44 -2.33 -1.94
CA PHE A 86 1.24 -2.13 -0.73
C PHE A 86 0.32 -1.65 0.39
N ILE A 87 0.45 -2.25 1.57
CA ILE A 87 -0.32 -1.94 2.77
C ILE A 87 0.63 -1.45 3.84
N ASP A 88 0.31 -0.31 4.44
CA ASP A 88 1.15 0.30 5.45
C ASP A 88 1.26 -0.57 6.70
N ILE A 89 2.50 -0.78 7.11
CA ILE A 89 2.89 -1.43 8.36
C ILE A 89 3.61 -0.40 9.20
N ALA A 90 3.01 -0.04 10.33
CA ALA A 90 3.56 0.97 11.21
C ALA A 90 3.04 0.82 12.64
N SER A 91 3.92 1.07 13.59
CA SER A 91 3.64 0.96 15.02
C SER A 91 2.73 2.06 15.60
N ASP A 92 2.43 3.11 14.81
CA ASP A 92 1.48 4.17 15.15
C ASP A 92 0.04 3.85 14.71
N ILE A 93 -0.14 2.83 13.86
CA ILE A 93 -1.45 2.27 13.56
C ILE A 93 -1.92 1.52 14.81
N SER A 94 -2.97 2.04 15.45
CA SER A 94 -3.50 1.47 16.69
C SER A 94 -4.29 0.17 16.48
N LEU A 95 -4.74 -0.10 15.26
CA LEU A 95 -5.52 -1.29 14.92
C LEU A 95 -4.61 -2.52 14.85
N ASP A 96 -4.97 -3.56 15.60
CA ASP A 96 -4.25 -4.84 15.73
C ASP A 96 -2.73 -4.65 15.90
N ASP A 97 -2.32 -3.76 16.81
CA ASP A 97 -0.92 -3.46 17.15
C ASP A 97 -0.03 -3.18 15.92
N GLY A 98 -0.60 -2.53 14.91
CA GLY A 98 0.11 -2.12 13.70
C GLY A 98 -0.10 -3.04 12.48
N LEU A 99 -0.81 -4.16 12.64
CA LEU A 99 -1.11 -5.10 11.56
C LEU A 99 -2.54 -5.02 11.02
N GLY A 100 -3.38 -4.13 11.57
CA GLY A 100 -4.81 -4.11 11.28
C GLY A 100 -5.15 -3.91 9.80
N ALA A 101 -4.47 -2.99 9.13
CA ALA A 101 -4.66 -2.75 7.70
C ALA A 101 -4.29 -3.98 6.85
N LEU A 102 -3.20 -4.67 7.21
CA LEU A 102 -2.77 -5.89 6.54
C LEU A 102 -3.78 -7.03 6.72
N ASN A 103 -4.24 -7.25 7.96
CA ASN A 103 -5.21 -8.30 8.27
C ASN A 103 -6.51 -8.09 7.47
N ILE A 104 -7.02 -6.85 7.40
CA ILE A 104 -8.20 -6.51 6.60
C ILE A 104 -7.94 -6.77 5.11
N ALA A 105 -6.79 -6.36 4.58
CA ALA A 105 -6.45 -6.61 3.17
C ALA A 105 -6.41 -8.12 2.84
N LEU A 106 -5.90 -8.95 3.75
CA LEU A 106 -5.87 -10.41 3.60
C LEU A 106 -7.28 -11.03 3.69
N GLU A 107 -8.15 -10.53 4.59
CA GLU A 107 -9.56 -10.93 4.64
C GLU A 107 -10.28 -10.58 3.32
N LEU A 108 -10.05 -9.38 2.79
CA LEU A 108 -10.63 -8.95 1.52
C LEU A 108 -10.08 -9.72 0.33
N LYS A 109 -8.79 -10.06 0.33
CA LYS A 109 -8.20 -10.95 -0.67
C LYS A 109 -8.97 -12.28 -0.75
N GLU A 110 -9.24 -12.92 0.39
CA GLU A 110 -10.00 -14.16 0.41
C GLU A 110 -11.45 -13.95 -0.05
N LYS A 111 -12.10 -12.88 0.40
CA LYS A 111 -13.48 -12.52 0.00
C LYS A 111 -13.63 -12.28 -1.50
N TYR A 112 -12.60 -11.75 -2.17
CA TYR A 112 -12.64 -11.33 -3.58
C TYR A 112 -11.91 -12.27 -4.54
N LYS A 113 -11.36 -13.40 -4.06
CA LYS A 113 -10.51 -14.33 -4.83
C LYS A 113 -11.13 -14.82 -6.15
N ASP A 114 -12.46 -14.96 -6.21
CA ASP A 114 -13.17 -15.44 -7.40
C ASP A 114 -13.44 -14.32 -8.44
N LYS A 115 -13.15 -13.06 -8.09
CA LYS A 115 -13.44 -11.88 -8.93
C LYS A 115 -12.17 -11.19 -9.45
N ILE A 116 -11.12 -11.15 -8.64
CA ILE A 116 -9.85 -10.49 -8.93
C ILE A 116 -8.71 -11.22 -8.22
N THR A 117 -7.57 -11.35 -8.89
CA THR A 117 -6.32 -11.76 -8.23
C THR A 117 -5.76 -10.55 -7.47
N PHE A 118 -5.98 -10.52 -6.16
CA PHE A 118 -5.47 -9.47 -5.29
C PHE A 118 -4.27 -9.99 -4.49
N ASN A 119 -3.08 -9.41 -4.72
CA ASN A 119 -1.88 -9.67 -3.93
C ASN A 119 -1.62 -8.52 -2.97
N VAL A 120 -1.28 -8.88 -1.74
CA VAL A 120 -1.09 -7.96 -0.61
C VAL A 120 0.39 -7.89 -0.27
N GLY A 121 0.97 -6.69 -0.38
CA GLY A 121 2.36 -6.42 -0.04
C GLY A 121 2.51 -5.69 1.29
N ALA A 122 3.39 -6.15 2.17
CA ALA A 122 3.74 -5.39 3.37
C ALA A 122 4.63 -4.19 3.00
N TYR A 123 4.39 -3.03 3.60
CA TYR A 123 5.12 -1.80 3.28
C TYR A 123 5.47 -0.95 4.53
N PRO A 124 6.76 -0.73 4.85
CA PRO A 124 7.19 0.00 6.04
C PRO A 124 7.29 1.50 5.73
N ILE A 125 6.16 2.21 5.72
CA ILE A 125 6.12 3.63 5.27
C ILE A 125 7.07 4.56 6.04
N PHE A 126 7.30 4.31 7.34
CA PHE A 126 8.18 5.15 8.15
C PHE A 126 9.64 4.70 8.14
N GLY A 127 10.00 3.64 7.43
CA GLY A 127 11.34 3.07 7.48
C GLY A 127 11.69 2.54 8.87
N PHE A 128 12.97 2.43 9.16
CA PHE A 128 13.51 1.83 10.38
C PHE A 128 14.48 2.78 11.11
N GLN A 129 14.38 2.78 12.43
CA GLN A 129 15.16 3.67 13.30
C GLN A 129 16.21 2.89 14.09
N LYS A 130 17.35 3.53 14.34
CA LYS A 130 18.43 3.02 15.20
C LYS A 130 17.95 3.02 16.65
N GLY A 131 18.00 1.85 17.29
CA GLY A 131 17.61 1.69 18.69
C GLY A 131 16.10 1.64 18.94
N ASP A 132 15.28 1.59 17.89
CA ASP A 132 13.85 1.26 17.96
C ASP A 132 13.52 0.20 16.90
N GLU A 133 13.40 -1.04 17.36
CA GLU A 133 13.15 -2.19 16.51
C GLU A 133 11.65 -2.44 16.25
N LYS A 134 10.75 -1.66 16.87
CA LYS A 134 9.31 -1.96 16.84
C LYS A 134 8.74 -2.02 15.42
N ASN A 135 9.08 -1.06 14.56
CA ASN A 135 8.63 -1.09 13.16
C ASN A 135 9.30 -2.21 12.35
N LEU A 136 10.54 -2.59 12.67
CA LEU A 136 11.24 -3.68 12.00
C LEU A 136 10.62 -5.04 12.38
N GLU A 137 10.42 -5.29 13.67
CA GLU A 137 9.76 -6.50 14.17
C GLU A 137 8.36 -6.64 13.58
N LEU A 138 7.58 -5.56 13.59
CA LEU A 138 6.25 -5.52 13.00
C LEU A 138 6.29 -5.83 11.50
N PHE A 139 7.27 -5.27 10.79
CA PHE A 139 7.45 -5.52 9.36
C PHE A 139 7.84 -6.98 9.07
N ILE A 140 8.69 -7.59 9.90
CA ILE A 140 9.04 -9.02 9.79
C ILE A 140 7.79 -9.89 9.99
N GLU A 141 6.95 -9.58 10.97
CA GLU A 141 5.68 -10.30 11.18
C GLU A 141 4.70 -10.11 10.01
N ALA A 142 4.62 -8.91 9.45
CA ALA A 142 3.83 -8.63 8.27
C ALA A 142 4.34 -9.41 7.04
N ALA A 143 5.66 -9.46 6.83
CA ALA A 143 6.29 -10.14 5.71
C ALA A 143 6.01 -11.66 5.70
N LYS A 144 5.86 -12.28 6.88
CA LYS A 144 5.47 -13.71 6.99
C LYS A 144 4.06 -14.01 6.48
N LYS A 145 3.19 -13.00 6.40
CA LYS A 145 1.77 -13.12 6.02
C LYS A 145 1.48 -12.59 4.61
N ALA A 146 2.24 -11.59 4.17
CA ALA A 146 2.06 -10.92 2.89
C ALA A 146 2.50 -11.81 1.71
N ASP A 147 1.95 -11.53 0.52
CA ASP A 147 2.34 -12.21 -0.72
C ASP A 147 3.70 -11.75 -1.24
N PHE A 148 4.04 -10.51 -0.93
CA PHE A 148 5.32 -9.89 -1.26
C PHE A 148 5.63 -8.78 -0.25
N ILE A 149 6.83 -8.23 -0.36
CA ILE A 149 7.24 -7.06 0.41
C ILE A 149 7.62 -5.94 -0.54
N GLY A 150 7.31 -4.71 -0.13
CA GLY A 150 7.87 -3.50 -0.70
C GLY A 150 8.56 -2.71 0.38
N THR A 151 9.58 -1.94 0.02
CA THR A 151 10.27 -1.11 0.98
C THR A 151 10.53 0.29 0.43
N LEU A 152 10.88 1.21 1.31
CA LEU A 152 11.15 2.60 1.01
C LEU A 152 12.54 2.98 1.57
N PRO A 153 13.64 2.50 0.97
CA PRO A 153 14.99 2.74 1.47
C PRO A 153 15.32 4.23 1.53
N GLU A 154 14.72 5.05 0.67
CA GLU A 154 14.86 6.50 0.70
C GLU A 154 14.38 7.08 2.04
N ARG A 155 13.37 6.50 2.69
CA ARG A 155 12.90 6.97 4.00
C ARG A 155 13.98 6.87 5.08
N ASP A 156 14.87 5.89 4.94
CA ASP A 156 16.01 5.70 5.84
C ASP A 156 17.26 6.45 5.39
N ASP A 157 17.22 7.11 4.22
CA ASP A 157 18.30 7.94 3.73
C ASP A 157 18.36 9.28 4.48
N CYS A 158 19.39 9.40 5.33
CA CYS A 158 19.66 10.59 6.13
C CYS A 158 20.05 11.82 5.28
N GLU A 159 20.49 11.64 4.03
CA GLU A 159 20.87 12.74 3.14
C GLU A 159 19.67 13.23 2.31
N PHE A 160 18.76 12.33 1.93
CA PHE A 160 17.66 12.64 1.02
C PHE A 160 16.39 13.11 1.75
N TYR A 161 15.97 12.46 2.84
CA TYR A 161 14.71 12.79 3.50
C TYR A 161 14.81 13.89 4.55
N GLY A 162 16.03 14.30 4.94
CA GLY A 162 16.25 15.28 6.00
C GLY A 162 15.69 14.88 7.37
N ILE A 163 15.25 13.61 7.52
CA ILE A 163 14.76 13.07 8.78
C ILE A 163 15.95 12.93 9.72
N THR A 164 15.66 13.06 11.01
CA THR A 164 16.59 12.99 12.13
C THR A 164 17.66 11.92 11.93
N ARG A 165 18.89 12.18 12.42
CA ARG A 165 20.08 11.30 12.34
C ARG A 165 19.90 9.87 12.90
N ASN A 166 18.68 9.49 13.28
CA ASN A 166 18.32 8.25 13.95
C ASN A 166 17.76 7.19 13.00
N HIS A 167 17.67 7.40 11.68
CA HIS A 167 17.35 6.31 10.74
C HIS A 167 18.56 5.38 10.52
N ILE A 168 18.30 4.12 10.14
CA ILE A 168 19.36 3.12 9.96
C ILE A 168 20.30 3.45 8.80
N GLY A 169 19.83 4.18 7.78
CA GLY A 169 20.60 4.55 6.58
C GLY A 169 20.19 3.73 5.35
N PHE A 170 20.28 4.34 4.16
CA PHE A 170 19.88 3.72 2.88
C PHE A 170 20.54 2.36 2.64
N ARG A 171 21.86 2.24 2.85
CA ARG A 171 22.58 0.97 2.66
C ARG A 171 22.19 -0.07 3.70
N GLU A 172 22.04 0.35 4.95
CA GLU A 172 21.69 -0.55 6.04
C GLU A 172 20.29 -1.12 5.83
N HIS A 173 19.34 -0.31 5.34
CA HIS A 173 18.02 -0.76 4.96
C HIS A 173 18.06 -1.98 4.02
N PHE A 174 18.86 -1.94 2.96
CA PHE A 174 18.98 -3.10 2.06
C PHE A 174 19.55 -4.33 2.76
N ARG A 175 20.53 -4.16 3.66
CA ARG A 175 21.10 -5.28 4.42
C ARG A 175 20.05 -5.89 5.35
N THR A 176 19.36 -5.06 6.12
CA THR A 176 18.28 -5.47 7.02
C THR A 176 17.17 -6.26 6.31
N ILE A 177 16.90 -5.95 5.03
CA ILE A 177 15.81 -6.59 4.27
C ILE A 177 16.26 -7.83 3.48
N LEU A 178 17.52 -7.87 3.03
CA LEU A 178 18.02 -8.91 2.11
C LEU A 178 18.96 -9.95 2.76
N GLU A 179 19.56 -9.63 3.92
CA GLU A 179 20.51 -10.50 4.66
C GLU A 179 19.84 -11.09 5.91
#